data_AF-V8N4V0-F1
#
_entry.id   AF-V8N4V0-F1
#
_cell.length_a   1.000
_cell.length_b   1.000
_cell.length_c   1.000
_cell.angle_alpha   90.00
_cell.angle_beta   90.00
_cell.angle_gamma   90.00
#
_symmetry.space_group_name_H-M   'P 1'
#
loop_
_entity.id
_entity.type
_entity.pdbx_description
1 polymer ?
#
loop_
_entity_poly.entity_id
_entity_poly.type
_entity_poly.pdbx_seq_one_letter_code
_entity_poly.pdbx_strand_id
1 'polypeptide(L)'
;MAKEKKKQDILPLLQPLTFTKEMVMEKPSPLLVGQEFVRQYYTLLNKAPDFLHRFYGRNSSYVHGGLDANGKPQEAVYGQADIHKKVMSLQFSECRTKIRHVDAHATLNDGVVVQVMGELTNNGQPMRKFMQTFVLAPE
;
A
#
# COMPACT_ATOMS: atom_id res chain seq x y z
N MET A 1 -1.57 58.61 -49.64
CA MET A 1 -0.18 58.16 -49.39
C MET A 1 -0.21 56.72 -48.84
N ALA A 2 0.90 55.97 -48.98
CA ALA A 2 1.30 54.70 -48.32
C ALA A 2 0.52 54.22 -47.05
N LYS A 3 0.44 52.94 -46.61
CA LYS A 3 0.94 51.57 -46.94
C LYS A 3 0.28 50.59 -45.91
N GLU A 4 0.38 49.25 -45.87
CA GLU A 4 0.63 48.14 -46.83
C GLU A 4 0.23 46.78 -46.16
N LYS A 5 -0.20 45.79 -46.97
CA LYS A 5 -0.35 44.32 -46.73
C LYS A 5 -0.37 43.73 -45.29
N LYS A 6 -1.42 42.94 -45.03
CA LYS A 6 -1.40 41.57 -44.45
C LYS A 6 -2.77 40.94 -44.73
N LYS A 7 -2.97 39.89 -45.55
CA LYS A 7 -2.46 38.50 -45.56
C LYS A 7 -2.90 37.68 -44.33
N GLN A 8 -3.96 36.89 -44.55
CA GLN A 8 -4.34 35.56 -44.01
C GLN A 8 -4.26 35.22 -42.51
N ASP A 9 -4.91 34.08 -42.19
CA ASP A 9 -4.96 33.30 -40.94
C ASP A 9 -6.12 33.73 -40.02
N ILE A 10 -7.32 33.10 -39.98
CA ILE A 10 -7.73 31.68 -40.11
C ILE A 10 -7.09 30.75 -39.06
N LEU A 11 -7.61 30.77 -37.82
CA LEU A 11 -7.92 29.63 -36.92
C LEU A 11 -8.26 30.17 -35.51
N PRO A 12 -9.02 29.44 -34.67
CA PRO A 12 -9.62 30.01 -33.46
C PRO A 12 -8.64 30.14 -32.29
N LEU A 13 -9.05 30.96 -31.32
CA LEU A 13 -8.37 31.24 -30.05
C LEU A 13 -8.16 29.97 -29.21
N LEU A 14 -7.07 29.24 -29.45
CA LEU A 14 -6.45 28.38 -28.45
C LEU A 14 -5.84 29.29 -27.38
N GLN A 15 -6.63 29.61 -26.35
CA GLN A 15 -6.06 30.12 -25.10
C GLN A 15 -5.11 29.05 -24.54
N PRO A 16 -3.87 29.39 -24.16
CA PRO A 16 -3.03 28.43 -23.47
C PRO A 16 -3.69 28.07 -22.15
N LEU A 17 -3.89 26.76 -21.90
CA LEU A 17 -4.24 26.26 -20.58
C LEU A 17 -3.14 26.70 -19.63
N THR A 18 -3.44 27.71 -18.81
CA THR A 18 -2.50 28.28 -17.84
C THR A 18 -2.13 27.22 -16.81
N PHE A 19 -0.94 26.65 -16.98
CA PHE A 19 -0.43 25.53 -16.19
C PHE A 19 0.07 25.99 -14.80
N THR A 20 -0.78 26.72 -14.09
CA THR A 20 -0.50 27.32 -12.78
C THR A 20 -1.76 27.38 -11.92
N LYS A 21 -2.15 26.24 -11.36
CA LYS A 21 -2.88 26.22 -10.09
C LYS A 21 -2.44 24.97 -9.34
N GLU A 22 -1.99 25.18 -8.11
CA GLU A 22 -1.51 24.11 -7.23
C GLU A 22 -2.57 23.00 -7.15
N MET A 23 -2.17 21.76 -7.45
CA MET A 23 -2.99 20.61 -7.09
C MET A 23 -2.95 20.48 -5.57
N VAL A 24 -3.86 21.18 -4.89
CA VAL A 24 -4.19 20.93 -3.49
C VAL A 24 -4.83 19.55 -3.44
N MET A 25 -3.98 18.53 -3.39
CA MET A 25 -4.39 17.16 -3.12
C MET A 25 -4.94 17.15 -1.69
N GLU A 26 -6.26 17.04 -1.55
CA GLU A 26 -6.87 16.86 -0.23
C GLU A 26 -6.25 15.65 0.45
N LYS A 27 -5.96 15.77 1.75
CA LYS A 27 -5.38 14.69 2.54
C LYS A 27 -6.30 13.45 2.42
N PRO A 28 -5.80 12.30 1.93
CA PRO A 28 -6.65 11.15 1.69
C PRO A 28 -7.28 10.67 3.00
N SER A 29 -8.54 10.24 2.93
CA SER A 29 -9.24 9.72 4.10
C SER A 29 -8.57 8.45 4.64
N PRO A 30 -8.67 8.14 5.95
CA PRO A 30 -8.10 6.91 6.53
C PRO A 30 -8.57 5.64 5.80
N LEU A 31 -9.81 5.63 5.31
CA LEU A 31 -10.35 4.53 4.50
C LEU A 31 -9.63 4.39 3.16
N LEU A 32 -9.40 5.48 2.44
CA LEU A 32 -8.68 5.47 1.17
C LEU A 32 -7.21 5.05 1.36
N VAL A 33 -6.54 5.58 2.39
CA VAL A 33 -5.17 5.18 2.76
C VAL A 33 -5.13 3.68 3.07
N GLY A 34 -6.04 3.17 3.91
CA GLY A 34 -6.09 1.76 4.29
C GLY A 34 -6.38 0.82 3.11
N GLN A 35 -7.35 1.15 2.25
CA GLN A 35 -7.68 0.37 1.06
C GLN A 35 -6.50 0.31 0.07
N GLU A 36 -5.85 1.44 -0.19
CA GLU A 36 -4.73 1.51 -1.13
C GLU A 36 -3.47 0.84 -0.57
N PHE A 37 -3.19 0.99 0.73
CA PHE A 37 -2.14 0.23 1.42
C PHE A 37 -2.39 -1.27 1.30
N VAL A 38 -3.60 -1.76 1.61
CA VAL A 38 -3.96 -3.18 1.49
C VAL A 38 -3.76 -3.68 0.06
N ARG A 39 -4.24 -2.91 -0.94
CA ARG A 39 -4.08 -3.25 -2.36
C ARG A 39 -2.61 -3.40 -2.72
N GLN A 40 -1.75 -2.46 -2.35
CA GLN A 40 -0.32 -2.49 -2.65
C GLN A 40 0.41 -3.61 -1.89
N TYR A 41 0.16 -3.75 -0.58
CA TYR A 41 0.79 -4.73 0.30
C TYR A 41 0.59 -6.16 -0.21
N TYR A 42 -0.66 -6.59 -0.45
CA TYR A 42 -0.93 -7.95 -0.94
C TYR A 42 -0.56 -8.15 -2.41
N THR A 43 -0.58 -7.09 -3.24
CA THR A 43 -0.02 -7.17 -4.60
C THR A 43 1.49 -7.44 -4.56
N LEU A 44 2.22 -6.78 -3.67
CA LEU A 44 3.66 -6.97 -3.53
C LEU A 44 4.00 -8.32 -2.89
N LEU A 45 3.21 -8.76 -1.91
CA LEU A 45 3.32 -10.11 -1.30
C LEU A 45 3.17 -11.23 -2.34
N ASN A 46 2.31 -11.04 -3.34
CA ASN A 46 2.15 -11.98 -4.45
C ASN A 46 3.30 -11.91 -5.47
N LYS A 47 3.71 -10.70 -5.87
CA LYS A 47 4.58 -10.50 -7.04
C LYS A 47 6.07 -10.43 -6.74
N ALA A 48 6.46 -9.87 -5.59
CA ALA A 48 7.85 -9.67 -5.19
C ALA A 48 7.96 -9.52 -3.66
N PRO A 49 7.72 -10.60 -2.89
CA PRO A 49 7.73 -10.58 -1.43
C PRO A 49 9.08 -10.13 -0.84
N ASP A 50 10.17 -10.28 -1.58
CA ASP A 50 11.51 -9.80 -1.27
C ASP A 50 11.53 -8.30 -0.91
N PHE A 51 10.68 -7.49 -1.55
CA PHE A 51 10.58 -6.05 -1.30
C PHE A 51 9.53 -5.66 -0.26
N LEU A 52 8.77 -6.61 0.30
CA LEU A 52 7.69 -6.34 1.27
C LEU A 52 8.21 -5.65 2.54
N HIS A 53 9.46 -5.91 2.93
CA HIS A 53 10.11 -5.25 4.06
C HIS A 53 10.14 -3.72 3.95
N ARG A 54 10.05 -3.16 2.73
CA ARG A 54 10.07 -1.70 2.51
C ARG A 54 8.84 -0.97 3.06
N PHE A 55 7.75 -1.67 3.37
CA PHE A 55 6.61 -1.09 4.10
C PHE A 55 6.88 -0.90 5.60
N TYR A 56 8.04 -1.32 6.11
CA TYR A 56 8.35 -1.34 7.54
C TYR A 56 9.56 -0.47 7.87
N GLY A 57 9.44 0.35 8.90
CA GLY A 57 10.51 1.20 9.42
C GLY A 57 11.42 0.50 10.43
N ARG A 58 12.30 1.28 11.07
CA ARG A 58 13.25 0.78 12.09
C ARG A 58 12.55 0.29 13.36
N ASN A 59 11.43 0.91 13.73
CA ASN A 59 10.69 0.63 14.96
C ASN A 59 9.44 -0.23 14.74
N SER A 60 9.22 -0.73 13.51
CA SER A 60 8.07 -1.56 13.20
C SER A 60 8.17 -2.96 13.82
N SER A 61 7.04 -3.58 14.10
CA SER A 61 6.92 -4.98 14.49
C SER A 61 6.17 -5.80 13.44
N TYR A 62 6.41 -7.11 13.39
CA TYR A 62 5.78 -8.02 12.45
C TYR A 62 5.55 -9.40 13.05
N VAL A 63 4.35 -9.95 12.86
CA VAL A 63 3.99 -11.33 13.16
C VAL A 63 3.09 -11.87 12.05
N HIS A 64 3.29 -13.12 11.64
CA HIS A 64 2.53 -13.76 10.55
C HIS A 64 1.92 -15.11 10.99
N GLY A 65 1.35 -15.12 12.20
CA GLY A 65 0.79 -16.32 12.81
C GLY A 65 1.78 -17.49 12.90
N GLY A 66 1.25 -18.70 12.84
CA GLY A 66 2.03 -19.92 13.06
C GLY A 66 2.28 -20.22 14.54
N LEU A 67 2.74 -21.43 14.81
CA LEU A 67 3.14 -21.87 16.14
C LEU A 67 4.66 -22.09 16.19
N ASP A 68 5.25 -22.00 17.37
CA ASP A 68 6.63 -22.41 17.66
C ASP A 68 6.73 -23.94 17.85
N ALA A 69 7.93 -24.43 18.17
CA ALA A 69 8.16 -25.86 18.45
C ALA A 69 7.41 -26.40 19.68
N ASN A 70 6.89 -25.52 20.54
CA ASN A 70 6.14 -25.83 21.75
C ASN A 70 4.62 -25.68 21.55
N GLY A 71 4.16 -25.37 20.33
CA GLY A 71 2.74 -25.14 20.04
C GLY A 71 2.20 -23.78 20.50
N LYS A 72 3.06 -22.83 20.90
CA LYS A 72 2.69 -21.46 21.26
C LYS A 72 2.65 -20.55 20.03
N PRO A 73 1.85 -19.48 19.99
CA PRO A 73 1.90 -18.49 18.92
C PRO A 73 3.32 -17.93 18.74
N GLN A 74 3.78 -17.77 17.50
CA GLN A 74 5.10 -17.18 17.25
C GLN A 74 5.15 -15.72 17.68
N GLU A 75 6.25 -15.32 18.32
CA GLU A 75 6.48 -13.93 18.73
C GLU A 75 6.74 -13.01 17.53
N ALA A 76 6.53 -11.72 17.75
CA ALA A 76 6.81 -10.69 16.75
C ALA A 76 8.33 -10.48 16.59
N VAL A 77 8.76 -10.21 15.36
CA VAL A 77 10.10 -9.68 15.06
C VAL A 77 10.04 -8.16 14.93
N TYR A 78 11.16 -7.47 15.14
CA TYR A 78 11.24 -6.01 15.21
C TYR A 78 12.29 -5.45 14.26
N GLY A 79 11.95 -4.33 13.61
CA GLY A 79 12.82 -3.61 12.68
C GLY A 79 12.97 -4.26 11.30
N GLN A 80 13.07 -3.41 10.29
CA GLN A 80 13.05 -3.77 8.86
C GLN A 80 13.93 -4.99 8.48
N ALA A 81 15.14 -5.11 9.06
CA ALA A 81 16.07 -6.19 8.74
C ALA A 81 15.59 -7.57 9.21
N ASP A 82 15.07 -7.69 10.42
CA ASP A 82 14.56 -8.97 10.95
C ASP A 82 13.16 -9.28 10.41
N ILE A 83 12.37 -8.25 10.09
CA ILE A 83 11.14 -8.38 9.31
C ILE A 83 11.47 -8.96 7.92
N HIS A 84 12.50 -8.48 7.22
CA HIS A 84 12.92 -9.03 5.93
C HIS A 84 13.31 -10.52 6.05
N LYS A 85 14.21 -10.87 7.00
CA LYS A 85 14.56 -12.27 7.27
C LYS A 85 13.33 -13.14 7.54
N LYS A 86 12.37 -12.63 8.32
CA LYS A 86 11.12 -13.33 8.63
C LYS A 86 10.25 -13.56 7.39
N VAL A 87 10.05 -12.53 6.56
CA VAL A 87 9.30 -12.66 5.29
C VAL A 87 9.96 -13.67 4.35
N MET A 88 11.30 -13.69 4.26
CA MET A 88 12.03 -14.68 3.47
C MET A 88 11.87 -16.11 4.02
N SER A 89 11.91 -16.28 5.35
CA SER A 89 11.69 -17.59 5.99
C SER A 89 10.29 -18.18 5.78
N LEU A 90 9.29 -17.35 5.43
CA LEU A 90 7.92 -17.78 5.14
C LEU A 90 7.73 -18.31 3.72
N GLN A 91 8.73 -18.17 2.84
CA GLN A 91 8.76 -18.72 1.48
C GLN A 91 7.47 -18.41 0.71
N PHE A 92 7.11 -17.12 0.62
CA PHE A 92 5.96 -16.69 -0.17
C PHE A 92 6.19 -16.97 -1.66
N SER A 93 5.38 -17.85 -2.25
CA SER A 93 5.43 -18.27 -3.64
C SER A 93 4.01 -18.51 -4.13
N GLU A 94 3.66 -17.94 -5.27
CA GLU A 94 2.28 -17.91 -5.80
C GLU A 94 1.23 -17.49 -4.75
N CYS A 95 1.59 -16.64 -3.79
CA CYS A 95 0.73 -16.25 -2.67
C CYS A 95 -0.52 -15.52 -3.20
N ARG A 96 -1.73 -16.07 -2.99
CA ARG A 96 -3.00 -15.48 -3.47
C ARG A 96 -3.88 -15.10 -2.29
N THR A 97 -4.44 -13.89 -2.35
CA THR A 97 -5.30 -13.34 -1.31
C THR A 97 -6.66 -12.92 -1.86
N LYS A 98 -7.73 -13.31 -1.18
CA LYS A 98 -9.08 -12.78 -1.36
C LYS A 98 -9.43 -11.91 -0.17
N ILE A 99 -9.32 -10.60 -0.33
CA ILE A 99 -9.74 -9.64 0.69
C ILE A 99 -11.28 -9.61 0.71
N ARG A 100 -11.87 -9.71 1.91
CA ARG A 100 -13.33 -9.68 2.11
C ARG A 100 -13.77 -8.34 2.65
N HIS A 101 -13.07 -7.83 3.66
CA HIS A 101 -13.32 -6.52 4.27
C HIS A 101 -12.00 -5.82 4.60
N VAL A 102 -12.04 -4.49 4.50
CA VAL A 102 -10.99 -3.57 4.97
C VAL A 102 -11.71 -2.45 5.71
N ASP A 103 -11.49 -2.39 7.01
CA ASP A 103 -11.94 -1.28 7.86
C ASP A 103 -10.70 -0.45 8.22
N ALA A 104 -10.81 0.87 8.19
CA ALA A 104 -9.68 1.74 8.52
C ALA A 104 -10.12 3.06 9.14
N HIS A 105 -9.43 3.45 10.22
CA HIS A 105 -9.77 4.60 11.05
C HIS A 105 -8.50 5.39 11.42
N ALA A 106 -8.64 6.70 11.60
CA ALA A 106 -7.56 7.53 12.13
C ALA A 106 -7.23 7.14 13.58
N THR A 107 -5.96 7.24 13.94
CA THR A 107 -5.45 7.05 15.30
C THR A 107 -4.78 8.32 15.81
N LEU A 108 -4.17 8.24 16.99
CA LEU A 108 -3.25 9.26 17.48
C LEU A 108 -2.10 9.51 16.48
N ASN A 109 -1.51 10.69 16.54
CA ASN A 109 -0.31 11.09 15.78
C ASN A 109 -0.43 10.90 14.25
N ASP A 110 -1.58 11.28 13.68
CA ASP A 110 -1.88 11.16 12.24
C ASP A 110 -1.81 9.74 11.66
N GLY A 111 -1.73 8.72 12.51
CA GLY A 111 -1.71 7.32 12.10
C GLY A 111 -3.07 6.81 11.60
N VAL A 112 -3.04 5.63 10.98
CA VAL A 112 -4.23 4.91 10.52
C VAL A 112 -4.14 3.46 10.99
N VAL A 113 -5.14 3.00 11.75
CA VAL A 113 -5.32 1.57 12.02
C VAL A 113 -6.14 0.97 10.88
N VAL A 114 -5.69 -0.17 10.37
CA VAL A 114 -6.34 -0.91 9.29
C VAL A 114 -6.59 -2.34 9.76
N GLN A 115 -7.83 -2.80 9.73
CA GLN A 115 -8.21 -4.18 10.00
C GLN A 115 -8.63 -4.85 8.69
N VAL A 116 -7.98 -5.97 8.38
CA VAL A 116 -8.19 -6.73 7.14
C VAL A 116 -8.75 -8.10 7.48
N MET A 117 -9.85 -8.48 6.85
CA MET A 117 -10.39 -9.83 6.91
C MET A 117 -10.37 -10.44 5.50
N GLY A 118 -9.89 -11.67 5.37
CA GLY A 118 -9.70 -12.30 4.07
C GLY A 118 -9.39 -13.79 4.12
N GLU A 119 -9.05 -14.32 2.95
CA GLU A 119 -8.52 -15.67 2.77
C GLU A 119 -7.17 -15.59 2.06
N LEU A 120 -6.17 -16.33 2.55
CA LEU A 120 -4.82 -16.39 1.99
C LEU A 120 -4.43 -17.85 1.69
N THR A 121 -3.76 -18.06 0.57
CA THR A 121 -3.04 -19.31 0.23
C THR A 121 -1.61 -18.97 -0.16
N ASN A 122 -0.68 -19.86 0.18
CA ASN A 122 0.71 -19.82 -0.25
C ASN A 122 1.07 -21.17 -0.89
N ASN A 123 1.87 -21.18 -1.96
CA ASN A 123 2.39 -22.39 -2.61
C ASN A 123 1.32 -23.49 -2.87
N GLY A 124 0.20 -23.09 -3.49
CA GLY A 124 -0.91 -23.99 -3.86
C GLY A 124 -1.73 -24.60 -2.71
N GLN A 125 -1.41 -24.27 -1.45
CA GLN A 125 -2.09 -24.83 -0.28
C GLN A 125 -3.57 -24.41 -0.17
N PRO A 126 -4.41 -25.09 0.64
CA PRO A 126 -5.79 -24.66 0.86
C PRO A 126 -5.89 -23.20 1.33
N MET A 127 -6.91 -22.48 0.87
CA MET A 127 -7.17 -21.11 1.35
C MET A 127 -7.54 -21.13 2.83
N ARG A 128 -6.87 -20.30 3.62
CA ARG A 128 -7.09 -20.14 5.06
C ARG A 128 -7.64 -18.75 5.35
N LYS A 129 -8.72 -18.69 6.13
CA LYS A 129 -9.25 -17.43 6.65
C LYS A 129 -8.19 -16.78 7.56
N PHE A 130 -8.02 -15.47 7.43
CA PHE A 130 -7.13 -14.68 8.27
C PHE A 130 -7.79 -13.36 8.69
N MET A 131 -7.27 -12.81 9.78
CA MET A 131 -7.48 -11.43 10.19
C MET A 131 -6.09 -10.82 10.40
N GLN A 132 -5.85 -9.64 9.86
CA GLN A 132 -4.57 -8.94 10.01
C GLN A 132 -4.82 -7.47 10.33
N THR A 133 -4.16 -6.98 11.38
CA THR A 133 -4.22 -5.58 11.80
C THR A 133 -2.91 -4.90 11.46
N PHE A 134 -2.98 -3.70 10.88
CA PHE A 134 -1.85 -2.83 10.62
C PHE A 134 -2.06 -1.51 11.37
N VAL A 135 -0.96 -0.90 11.82
CA VAL A 135 -0.94 0.49 12.27
C VAL A 135 0.06 1.21 11.36
N LEU A 136 -0.47 2.10 10.53
CA LEU A 136 0.30 2.95 9.63
C LEU A 136 0.63 4.24 10.38
N ALA A 137 1.89 4.66 10.31
CA ALA A 137 2.33 5.97 10.80
C ALA A 137 2.82 6.81 9.61
N PRO A 138 2.76 8.15 9.69
CA PRO A 138 3.55 9.02 8.82
C PRO A 138 5.05 8.67 8.91
N GLU A 139 5.78 8.94 7.83
CA GLU A 139 7.26 8.78 7.75
C GLU A 139 8.00 9.93 8.43
#